data_AF-A0A269XMT3-F1
#
_entry.id   AF-A0A269XMT3-F1
#
_cell.length_a   1.000
_cell.length_b   1.000
_cell.length_c   1.000
_cell.angle_alpha   90.00
_cell.angle_beta   90.00
_cell.angle_gamma   90.00
#
_symmetry.space_group_name_H-M   'P 1'
#
loop_
_entity.id
_entity.type
_entity.pdbx_description
1 polymer ?
#
loop_
_entity_poly.entity_id
_entity_poly.type
_entity_poly.pdbx_seq_one_letter_code
_entity_poly.pdbx_strand_id
1 'polypeptide(L)'
;MVLDYPDVDPAGQEMDDIFKKMSDNSPNNADGGAIWSTYQFYLMEKGRNFIDAWLASGDDRLFGQKLIDIFNAHNVGFDKHAFYPVKY
;
A
#
# COMPACT_ATOMS: atom_id res chain seq x y z
N MET A 1 7.64 21.69 12.85
CA MET A 1 8.46 21.15 11.73
C MET A 1 7.55 20.22 10.97
N VAL A 2 7.07 20.65 9.81
CA VAL A 2 6.19 19.83 8.96
C VAL A 2 7.09 18.79 8.31
N LEU A 3 6.77 17.50 8.51
CA LEU A 3 7.45 16.42 7.82
C LEU A 3 7.05 16.52 6.35
N ASP A 4 7.96 17.03 5.51
CA ASP A 4 7.86 16.89 4.06
C ASP A 4 8.05 15.40 3.75
N TYR A 5 6.95 14.73 3.43
CA TYR A 5 7.00 13.36 2.94
C TYR A 5 7.64 13.39 1.55
N PRO A 6 8.50 12.42 1.19
CA PRO A 6 8.92 12.27 -0.19
C PRO A 6 7.68 12.00 -1.05
N ASP A 7 7.33 13.02 -1.81
CA ASP A 7 6.16 13.21 -2.65
C ASP A 7 6.23 12.34 -3.92
N VAL A 8 6.31 11.02 -3.71
CA VAL A 8 6.21 10.01 -4.78
C VAL A 8 5.56 8.76 -4.21
N ASP A 9 4.39 8.96 -3.61
CA ASP A 9 3.36 7.94 -3.78
C ASP A 9 3.12 7.83 -5.29
N PRO A 10 3.14 6.61 -5.86
CA PRO A 10 2.70 6.45 -7.23
C PRO A 10 1.33 7.12 -7.35
N ALA A 11 1.19 8.06 -8.29
CA ALA A 11 -0.09 8.73 -8.51
C ALA A 11 -1.17 7.66 -8.63
N GLY A 12 -2.42 7.91 -8.22
CA GLY A 12 -3.49 6.89 -8.27
C GLY A 12 -3.56 6.16 -9.62
N GLN A 13 -3.24 6.85 -10.71
CA GLN A 13 -3.09 6.29 -12.06
C GLN A 13 -1.97 5.25 -12.22
N GLU A 14 -0.81 5.46 -11.59
CA GLU A 14 0.29 4.48 -11.63
C GLU A 14 -0.08 3.20 -10.87
N MET A 15 -0.78 3.29 -9.74
CA MET A 15 -1.30 2.10 -9.05
C MET A 15 -2.38 1.37 -9.87
N ASP A 16 -3.30 2.11 -10.48
CA ASP A 16 -4.32 1.54 -11.36
C ASP A 16 -3.69 0.81 -12.56
N ASP A 17 -2.65 1.39 -13.15
CA ASP A 17 -1.89 0.79 -14.24
C ASP A 17 -1.13 -0.48 -13.81
N ILE A 18 -0.56 -0.49 -12.60
CA ILE A 18 0.10 -1.67 -12.03
C ILE A 18 -0.91 -2.80 -11.84
N PHE A 19 -2.05 -2.52 -11.20
CA PHE A 19 -3.08 -3.52 -10.96
C PHE A 19 -3.68 -4.04 -12.26
N LYS A 20 -3.89 -3.16 -13.24
CA LYS A 20 -4.32 -3.55 -14.58
C LYS A 20 -3.32 -4.49 -15.25
N LYS A 21 -2.02 -4.14 -15.26
CA LYS A 21 -0.97 -5.00 -15.82
C LYS A 21 -0.89 -6.36 -15.14
N MET A 22 -1.04 -6.42 -13.82
CA MET A 22 -1.07 -7.69 -13.08
C MET A 22 -2.34 -8.50 -13.38
N SER A 23 -3.50 -7.85 -13.53
CA SER A 23 -4.76 -8.50 -13.89
C SER A 23 -4.75 -9.06 -15.31
N ASP A 24 -4.19 -8.30 -16.26
CA ASP A 24 -4.18 -8.65 -17.69
C ASP A 24 -3.15 -9.74 -18.02
N ASN A 25 -2.20 -10.03 -17.12
CA ASN A 25 -1.12 -10.99 -17.35
C ASN A 25 -1.14 -12.11 -16.31
N SER A 26 -1.28 -13.36 -16.75
CA SER A 26 -1.16 -14.52 -15.87
C SER A 26 0.28 -14.73 -15.42
N PRO A 27 0.57 -14.97 -14.13
CA PRO A 27 1.94 -15.26 -13.67
C PRO A 27 2.50 -16.59 -14.20
N ASN A 28 1.70 -17.40 -14.89
CA ASN A 28 2.08 -18.73 -15.38
C ASN A 28 2.85 -18.70 -16.70
N ASN A 29 2.94 -17.55 -17.37
CA ASN A 29 3.79 -17.35 -18.55
C ASN A 29 5.01 -16.47 -18.21
N ALA A 30 6.05 -16.50 -19.04
CA ALA A 30 7.32 -15.82 -18.74
C ALA A 30 7.15 -14.30 -18.54
N ASP A 31 6.37 -13.65 -19.41
CA ASP A 31 6.14 -12.20 -19.37
C ASP A 31 5.31 -11.78 -18.15
N GLY A 32 4.25 -12.53 -17.85
CA GLY A 32 3.44 -12.32 -16.65
C GLY A 32 4.21 -12.64 -15.38
N GLY A 33 5.06 -13.67 -15.38
CA GLY A 33 5.96 -13.98 -14.26
C GLY A 33 6.90 -12.81 -13.93
N ALA A 34 7.43 -12.13 -14.95
CA ALA A 34 8.25 -10.93 -14.76
C ALA A 34 7.43 -9.74 -14.21
N ILE A 35 6.27 -9.46 -14.79
CA ILE A 35 5.36 -8.39 -14.35
C ILE A 35 4.96 -8.58 -12.88
N TRP A 36 4.52 -9.78 -12.52
CA TRP A 36 4.11 -10.10 -11.17
C TRP A 36 5.27 -10.00 -10.19
N SER A 37 6.44 -10.52 -10.53
CA SER A 37 7.62 -10.44 -9.67
C SER A 37 8.01 -8.99 -9.40
N THR A 38 8.13 -8.17 -10.44
CA THR A 38 8.51 -6.75 -10.31
C THR A 38 7.55 -5.98 -9.43
N TYR A 39 6.24 -6.07 -9.71
CA TYR A 39 5.26 -5.27 -8.99
C TYR A 39 4.95 -5.82 -7.59
N GLN A 40 5.06 -7.13 -7.36
CA GLN A 40 4.96 -7.71 -6.03
C GLN A 40 6.07 -7.21 -5.10
N PHE A 41 7.32 -7.15 -5.57
CA PHE A 41 8.41 -6.60 -4.76
C PHE A 41 8.23 -5.10 -4.49
N TYR A 42 7.83 -4.33 -5.51
CA TYR A 42 7.55 -2.90 -5.35
C TYR A 42 6.45 -2.63 -4.32
N LEU A 43 5.32 -3.35 -4.40
CA LEU A 43 4.22 -3.21 -3.44
C LEU A 43 4.62 -3.65 -2.03
N MET A 44 5.42 -4.70 -1.91
CA MET A 44 5.94 -5.16 -0.62
C MET A 44 6.86 -4.13 0.04
N GLU A 45 7.73 -3.48 -0.74
CA GLU A 45 8.62 -2.41 -0.25
C GLU A 45 7.82 -1.20 0.24
N LYS A 46 6.79 -0.77 -0.51
CA LYS A 46 5.89 0.31 -0.09
C LYS A 46 5.15 -0.04 1.20
N GLY A 47 4.64 -1.27 1.31
CA GLY A 47 4.00 -1.76 2.54
C GLY A 47 4.95 -1.80 3.74
N ARG A 48 6.20 -2.20 3.53
CA ARG A 48 7.22 -2.20 4.59
C ARG A 48 7.56 -0.78 5.05
N ASN A 49 7.80 0.15 4.12
CA ASN A 49 8.06 1.55 4.45
C ASN A 49 6.90 2.18 5.25
N PHE A 50 5.66 1.80 4.94
CA PHE A 50 4.48 2.23 5.69
C PHE A 50 4.48 1.69 7.13
N ILE A 51 4.82 0.41 7.34
CA ILE A 51 4.93 -0.20 8.67
C ILE A 51 6.10 0.40 9.47
N ASP A 52 7.26 0.58 8.85
CA ASP A 52 8.44 1.14 9.51
C ASP A 52 8.18 2.60 9.96
N ALA A 53 7.47 3.38 9.14
CA ALA A 53 7.03 4.73 9.51
C ALA A 53 6.05 4.71 10.69
N TRP A 54 5.15 3.72 10.76
CA TRP A 54 4.26 3.54 11.91
C TRP A 54 5.04 3.19 13.18
N LEU A 55 5.91 2.18 13.12
CA LEU A 55 6.75 1.76 14.25
C LEU A 55 7.61 2.92 14.78
N ALA A 56 8.16 3.75 13.87
CA ALA A 56 8.93 4.94 14.24
C ALA A 56 8.08 6.05 14.88
N SER A 57 6.82 6.21 14.45
CA SER A 57 5.92 7.23 15.00
C SER A 57 5.42 6.90 16.41
N GLY A 58 5.23 5.62 16.72
CA GLY A 58 4.62 5.16 17.97
C GLY A 58 3.15 5.59 18.17
N ASP A 59 2.51 6.20 17.17
CA ASP A 59 1.15 6.74 17.26
C ASP A 59 0.17 5.88 16.45
N ASP A 60 -0.44 4.91 17.14
CA ASP A 60 -1.43 4.00 16.57
C ASP A 60 -2.67 4.74 16.05
N ARG A 61 -2.98 5.93 16.58
CA ARG A 61 -4.15 6.72 16.14
C ARG A 61 -3.88 7.36 14.78
N LEU A 62 -2.69 7.91 14.59
CA LEU A 62 -2.26 8.47 13.30
C LEU A 62 -2.23 7.38 12.22
N PHE A 63 -1.73 6.20 12.56
CA PHE A 63 -1.73 5.04 11.67
C PHE A 63 -3.14 4.59 11.28
N GLY A 64 -4.02 4.42 12.28
CA GLY A 64 -5.42 4.04 12.04
C GLY A 64 -6.15 5.04 11.15
N GLN A 65 -5.94 6.35 11.37
CA GLN A 65 -6.53 7.37 10.51
C GLN A 65 -6.04 7.27 9.06
N LYS A 66 -4.72 7.10 8.86
CA LYS A 66 -4.14 6.98 7.52
C LYS A 66 -4.66 5.76 6.76
N LEU A 67 -4.85 4.63 7.45
CA LEU A 67 -5.47 3.44 6.86
C LEU A 67 -6.93 3.69 6.46
N ILE A 68 -7.71 4.34 7.33
CA ILE A 68 -9.10 4.70 7.04
C ILE A 68 -9.17 5.61 5.80
N ASP A 69 -8.26 6.58 5.69
CA ASP A 69 -8.21 7.51 4.57
C ASP A 69 -7.90 6.78 3.25
N ILE A 70 -6.95 5.84 3.25
CA ILE A 70 -6.64 4.98 2.10
C ILE A 70 -7.90 4.18 1.70
N PHE A 71 -8.57 3.52 2.64
CA PHE A 71 -9.76 2.74 2.33
C PHE A 71 -10.91 3.60 1.78
N ASN A 72 -11.10 4.80 2.32
CA ASN A 72 -12.10 5.74 1.82
C ASN A 72 -11.78 6.20 0.39
N ALA A 73 -10.52 6.55 0.11
CA ALA A 73 -10.09 7.01 -1.21
C ALA A 73 -10.31 5.94 -2.30
N HIS A 74 -10.19 4.67 -1.93
CA HIS A 74 -10.36 3.53 -2.84
C HIS A 74 -11.72 2.83 -2.75
N ASN A 75 -12.72 3.43 -2.06
CA ASN A 75 -14.06 2.89 -1.86
C ASN A 75 -14.10 1.44 -1.33
N VAL A 76 -13.14 1.09 -0.47
CA VAL A 76 -13.05 -0.25 0.11
C VAL A 76 -13.93 -0.34 1.36
N GLY A 77 -14.96 -1.19 1.32
CA GLY A 77 -15.83 -1.45 2.46
C GLY A 77 -15.17 -2.38 3.48
N PHE A 78 -14.52 -1.82 4.50
CA PHE A 78 -14.01 -2.55 5.66
C PHE A 78 -14.70 -2.12 6.96
N ASP A 79 -14.72 -3.02 7.96
CA ASP A 79 -15.16 -2.68 9.31
C ASP A 79 -14.11 -1.79 10.00
N LYS A 80 -14.37 -0.49 9.98
CA LYS A 80 -13.50 0.57 10.51
C LYS A 80 -13.34 0.53 12.03
N HIS A 81 -14.15 -0.26 12.74
CA HIS A 81 -14.10 -0.36 14.20
C HIS A 81 -13.12 -1.41 14.72
N ALA A 82 -12.61 -2.29 13.86
CA ALA A 82 -11.86 -3.48 14.27
C ALA A 82 -10.36 -3.46 13.93
N PHE A 83 -9.81 -2.33 13.47
CA PHE A 83 -8.38 -2.24 13.13
C PHE A 83 -7.53 -2.12 14.41
N TYR A 84 -7.27 -3.27 15.05
CA TYR A 84 -6.31 -3.36 16.14
C TYR A 84 -4.95 -3.72 15.53
N PRO A 85 -3.97 -2.81 15.56
CA PRO A 85 -2.61 -3.17 15.17
C PRO A 85 -2.12 -4.30 16.08
N VAL A 86 -1.77 -5.44 15.48
CA VAL A 86 -1.15 -6.55 16.22
C VAL A 86 0.28 -6.10 16.54
N LYS A 87 0.51 -5.70 17.79
CA LYS A 87 1.85 -5.43 18.31
C LYS A 87 2.53 -6.78 18.59
N TYR A 88 3.68 -7.02 17.96
CA TYR A 88 4.59 -8.12 18.28
C TYR A 88 5.76 -7.61 19.10
#